data_AF-A0A932UNJ0-F1
#
_entry.id   AF-A0A932UNJ0-F1
#
_cell.length_a   1.000
_cell.length_b   1.000
_cell.length_c   1.000
_cell.angle_alpha   90.00
_cell.angle_beta   90.00
_cell.angle_gamma   90.00
#
_symmetry.space_group_name_H-M   'P 1'
#
loop_
_entity.id
_entity.type
_entity.pdbx_description
1 polymer ?
#
loop_
_entity_poly.entity_id
_entity_poly.type
_entity_poly.pdbx_seq_one_letter_code
_entity_poly.pdbx_strand_id
1 'polypeptide(L)'
;MNPESPISPNMPFFDTLSLPAQLAVGQYLEAMKRLYPDLADRAVAGPGNEGTVYVYVPFPHDDARNIEIHEAMAEVGAQTVADTGIVIVLMPSSP
;
A
#
# COMPACT_ATOMS: atom_id res chain seq x y z
N MET A 1 10.11 9.87 24.56
CA MET A 1 9.25 8.79 24.02
C MET A 1 9.09 9.10 22.55
N ASN A 2 9.76 8.34 21.68
CA ASN A 2 9.51 8.42 20.24
C ASN A 2 8.36 7.47 19.92
N PRO A 3 7.30 7.91 19.24
CA PRO A 3 6.28 6.99 18.76
C PRO A 3 6.95 6.08 17.73
N GLU A 4 6.87 4.78 17.99
CA GLU A 4 7.36 3.71 17.13
C GLU A 4 6.64 3.84 15.78
N SER A 5 7.37 4.16 14.71
CA SER A 5 6.83 4.15 13.35
C SER A 5 6.32 2.73 13.03
N PRO A 6 5.03 2.52 12.71
CA PRO A 6 4.47 1.19 12.53
C PRO A 6 4.74 0.59 11.14
N ILE A 7 5.78 1.04 10.44
CA ILE A 7 6.00 0.68 9.04
C ILE A 7 7.09 -0.39 8.98
N SER A 8 6.68 -1.58 8.58
CA SER A 8 7.44 -2.82 8.58
C SER A 8 8.89 -2.65 8.10
N PRO A 9 9.87 -3.34 8.72
CA PRO A 9 11.31 -3.17 8.46
C PRO A 9 11.81 -3.59 7.06
N ASN A 10 10.92 -3.88 6.10
CA ASN A 10 11.26 -4.41 4.77
C ASN A 10 10.69 -3.57 3.60
N MET A 11 10.55 -2.26 3.76
CA MET A 11 10.24 -1.36 2.62
C MET A 11 11.49 -0.59 2.20
N PRO A 12 12.35 -1.15 1.34
CA PRO A 12 13.64 -0.56 0.97
C PRO A 12 13.55 0.82 0.31
N PHE A 13 12.35 1.24 -0.09
CA PHE A 13 12.11 2.51 -0.76
C PHE A 13 11.26 3.49 0.07
N PHE A 14 10.90 3.15 1.31
CA PHE A 14 10.01 4.00 2.10
C PHE A 14 10.63 5.38 2.41
N ASP A 15 11.90 5.39 2.78
CA ASP A 15 12.62 6.63 3.13
C ASP A 15 12.87 7.54 1.92
N THR A 16 12.68 7.05 0.69
CA THR A 16 12.80 7.86 -0.53
C THR A 16 11.49 8.57 -0.90
N LEU A 17 10.40 8.26 -0.21
CA LEU A 17 9.10 8.89 -0.41
C LEU A 17 9.02 10.25 0.26
N SER A 18 8.25 11.17 -0.33
CA SER A 18 7.88 12.42 0.34
C SER A 18 7.04 12.15 1.60
N LEU A 19 7.01 13.08 2.55
CA LEU A 19 6.23 12.92 3.78
C LEU A 19 4.73 12.61 3.52
N PRO A 20 4.03 13.28 2.59
CA PRO A 20 2.66 12.91 2.23
C PRO A 20 2.55 11.47 1.69
N ALA A 21 3.52 11.04 0.89
CA ALA A 21 3.55 9.68 0.34
C ALA A 21 3.82 8.62 1.42
N GLN A 22 4.68 8.93 2.40
CA GLN A 22 4.89 8.08 3.56
C GLN A 22 3.61 7.90 4.39
N LEU A 23 2.88 8.99 4.64
CA LEU A 23 1.59 8.95 5.33
C LEU A 23 0.54 8.16 4.56
N ALA A 24 0.43 8.42 3.24
CA ALA A 24 -0.49 7.72 2.36
C ALA A 24 -0.26 6.20 2.37
N VAL A 25 0.99 5.78 2.22
CA VAL A 25 1.38 4.37 2.27
C VAL A 25 1.09 3.76 3.64
N GLY A 26 1.40 4.47 4.72
CA GLY A 26 1.12 4.00 6.09
C GLY A 26 -0.37 3.71 6.28
N GLN A 27 -1.23 4.68 5.97
CA GLN A 27 -2.68 4.52 6.07
C GLN A 27 -3.21 3.38 5.20
N TYR A 28 -2.71 3.30 3.97
CA TYR A 28 -3.13 2.29 3.00
C TYR A 28 -2.75 0.87 3.46
N LEU A 29 -1.53 0.68 3.96
CA LEU A 29 -1.06 -0.61 4.45
C LEU A 29 -1.69 -1.00 5.79
N GLU A 30 -1.98 -0.04 6.67
CA GLU A 30 -2.73 -0.31 7.89
C GLU A 30 -4.15 -0.80 7.59
N ALA A 31 -4.83 -0.20 6.61
CA ALA A 31 -6.12 -0.66 6.13
C ALA A 31 -6.00 -2.07 5.50
N MET A 32 -5.01 -2.28 4.65
CA MET A 32 -4.73 -3.59 4.06
C MET A 32 -4.44 -4.65 5.14
N LYS A 33 -3.72 -4.32 6.21
CA LYS A 33 -3.40 -5.26 7.29
C LYS A 33 -4.63 -5.69 8.08
N ARG A 34 -5.63 -4.82 8.20
CA ARG A 34 -6.92 -5.14 8.85
C ARG A 34 -7.78 -6.08 8.00
N LEU A 35 -7.78 -5.89 6.69
CA LEU A 35 -8.60 -6.68 5.75
C LEU A 35 -7.91 -7.97 5.30
N TYR A 36 -6.62 -7.88 4.99
CA TYR A 36 -5.79 -8.90 4.33
C TYR A 36 -4.38 -8.96 4.96
N PRO A 37 -4.26 -9.42 6.23
CA PRO A 37 -2.98 -9.39 6.96
C PRO A 37 -1.84 -10.11 6.24
N ASP A 38 -2.11 -11.28 5.64
CA ASP A 38 -1.11 -12.05 4.90
C ASP A 38 -0.54 -11.31 3.67
N LEU A 39 -1.36 -10.47 3.04
CA LEU A 39 -0.97 -9.69 1.87
C LEU A 39 -0.17 -8.45 2.30
N ALA A 40 -0.62 -7.76 3.34
CA ALA A 40 0.03 -6.56 3.87
C ALA A 40 1.45 -6.85 4.38
N ASP A 41 1.65 -7.97 5.07
CA ASP A 41 2.97 -8.35 5.60
C ASP A 41 3.98 -8.69 4.50
N ARG A 42 3.50 -8.98 3.28
CA ARG A 42 4.32 -9.28 2.09
C ARG A 42 4.35 -8.14 1.09
N ALA A 43 3.60 -7.07 1.32
CA ALA A 43 3.53 -5.94 0.42
C ALA A 43 4.82 -5.12 0.48
N VAL A 44 5.21 -4.55 -0.66
CA VAL A 44 6.36 -3.63 -0.76
C VAL A 44 5.90 -2.35 -1.42
N ALA A 45 6.15 -1.20 -0.79
CA ALA A 45 5.87 0.10 -1.38
C ALA A 45 7.14 0.75 -1.94
N GLY A 46 6.99 1.50 -3.04
CA GLY A 46 8.08 2.29 -3.62
C GLY A 46 7.58 3.40 -4.53
N PRO A 47 8.44 4.37 -4.87
CA PRO A 47 8.05 5.52 -5.69
C PRO A 47 7.52 5.06 -7.05
N GLY A 48 6.39 5.64 -7.45
CA GLY A 48 5.83 5.46 -8.79
C GLY A 48 6.19 6.63 -9.71
N ASN A 49 5.33 6.87 -10.71
CA ASN A 49 5.35 8.09 -11.52
C ASN A 49 4.92 9.32 -10.68
N GLU A 50 5.01 10.51 -11.26
CA GLU A 50 4.73 11.80 -10.60
C GLU A 50 3.40 11.79 -9.81
N GLY A 51 3.49 11.98 -8.48
CA GLY A 51 2.35 11.97 -7.57
C GLY A 51 1.79 10.59 -7.18
N THR A 52 2.48 9.51 -7.55
CA THR A 52 2.02 8.13 -7.31
C THR A 52 3.00 7.32 -6.47
N VAL A 53 2.47 6.34 -5.75
CA VAL A 53 3.24 5.31 -5.05
C VAL A 53 2.75 3.94 -5.48
N TYR A 54 3.68 3.05 -5.81
CA TYR A 54 3.36 1.68 -6.19
C TYR A 54 3.44 0.77 -4.97
N VAL A 55 2.39 0.00 -4.74
CA VAL A 55 2.33 -1.03 -3.69
C VAL A 55 2.24 -2.39 -4.37
N TYR A 56 3.34 -3.14 -4.32
CA TYR A 56 3.48 -4.46 -4.91
C TYR A 56 2.96 -5.53 -3.94
N VAL A 57 1.98 -6.31 -4.37
CA VAL A 57 1.29 -7.31 -3.55
C VAL A 57 1.29 -8.68 -4.25
N PRO A 58 1.57 -9.79 -3.54
CA PRO A 58 1.49 -11.14 -4.09
C PRO A 58 0.04 -11.62 -4.12
N PHE A 59 -0.71 -11.17 -5.13
CA PHE A 59 -2.10 -11.55 -5.29
C PHE A 59 -2.27 -13.06 -5.47
N PRO A 60 -3.37 -13.64 -4.95
CA PRO A 60 -3.72 -15.02 -5.21
C PRO A 60 -4.03 -15.23 -6.70
N HIS A 61 -3.74 -16.42 -7.22
CA HIS A 61 -4.11 -16.84 -8.58
C HIS A 61 -5.62 -17.12 -8.75
N ASP A 62 -6.41 -17.00 -7.67
CA ASP A 62 -7.87 -17.12 -7.71
C ASP A 62 -8.47 -15.79 -8.18
N ASP A 63 -9.05 -15.78 -9.39
CA ASP A 63 -9.55 -14.56 -10.02
C ASP A 63 -10.65 -13.87 -9.20
N ALA A 64 -11.55 -14.63 -8.58
CA ALA A 64 -12.66 -14.05 -7.80
C ALA A 64 -12.14 -13.32 -6.56
N ARG A 65 -11.23 -13.96 -5.82
CA ARG A 65 -10.57 -13.35 -4.67
C ARG A 65 -9.68 -12.19 -5.07
N ASN A 66 -9.02 -12.27 -6.23
CA ASN A 66 -8.19 -11.19 -6.75
C ASN A 66 -9.03 -9.94 -7.07
N ILE A 67 -10.19 -10.11 -7.71
CA ILE A 67 -11.15 -9.02 -7.96
C ILE A 67 -11.62 -8.40 -6.65
N GLU A 68 -12.03 -9.21 -5.68
CA GLU A 68 -12.49 -8.71 -4.36
C GLU A 68 -11.43 -7.84 -3.68
N ILE A 69 -10.17 -8.29 -3.65
CA ILE A 69 -9.08 -7.52 -3.05
C ILE A 69 -8.87 -6.19 -3.80
N HIS A 70 -8.91 -6.21 -5.15
CA HIS A 70 -8.75 -5.00 -5.94
C HIS A 70 -9.87 -3.99 -5.68
N GLU A 71 -11.12 -4.44 -5.61
CA GLU A 71 -12.28 -3.56 -5.34
C GLU A 71 -12.20 -2.96 -3.93
N ALA A 72 -11.96 -3.79 -2.91
CA ALA A 72 -11.85 -3.31 -1.54
C ALA A 72 -10.70 -2.32 -1.36
N MET A 73 -9.55 -2.62 -1.96
CA MET A 73 -8.38 -1.76 -1.85
C MET A 73 -8.46 -0.50 -2.73
N ALA A 74 -9.24 -0.52 -3.82
CA ALA A 74 -9.52 0.69 -4.62
C ALA A 74 -10.32 1.73 -3.81
N GLU A 75 -11.26 1.30 -2.97
CA GLU A 75 -12.00 2.21 -2.08
C GLU A 75 -11.07 2.86 -1.05
N VAL A 76 -10.19 2.07 -0.42
CA VAL A 76 -9.15 2.59 0.48
C VAL A 76 -8.26 3.58 -0.25
N GLY A 77 -7.82 3.26 -1.47
CA GLY A 77 -6.96 4.12 -2.29
C GLY A 77 -7.62 5.45 -2.63
N ALA A 78 -8.92 5.46 -2.94
CA ALA A 78 -9.67 6.69 -3.19
C ALA A 78 -9.72 7.59 -1.95
N GLN A 79 -9.93 7.01 -0.77
CA GLN A 79 -9.91 7.74 0.50
C GLN A 79 -8.51 8.31 0.79
N THR A 80 -7.46 7.50 0.59
CA THR A 80 -6.07 7.95 0.75
C THR A 80 -5.73 9.14 -0.18
N VAL A 81 -6.19 9.13 -1.43
CA VAL A 81 -6.02 10.26 -2.36
C VAL A 81 -6.72 11.51 -1.84
N ALA A 82 -7.95 11.39 -1.32
CA ALA A 82 -8.70 12.52 -0.78
C ALA A 82 -7.98 13.16 0.42
N ASP A 83 -7.35 12.35 1.28
CA ASP A 83 -6.69 12.81 2.50
C ASP A 83 -5.27 13.34 2.28
N THR A 84 -4.56 12.82 1.27
CA THR A 84 -3.10 13.05 1.10
C THR A 84 -2.71 13.66 -0.24
N GLY A 85 -3.58 13.59 -1.25
CA GLY A 85 -3.27 13.96 -2.63
C GLY A 85 -2.33 12.97 -3.35
N ILE A 86 -2.00 11.83 -2.74
CA ILE A 86 -1.11 10.81 -3.30
C ILE A 86 -1.91 9.64 -3.83
N VAL A 87 -1.63 9.24 -5.07
CA VAL A 87 -2.28 8.08 -5.70
C VAL A 87 -1.51 6.80 -5.35
N ILE A 88 -2.18 5.87 -4.68
CA ILE A 88 -1.64 4.52 -4.49
C ILE A 88 -2.08 3.65 -5.66
N VAL A 89 -1.10 3.02 -6.34
CA VAL A 89 -1.36 2.06 -7.40
C VAL A 89 -1.00 0.67 -6.91
N LEU A 90 -1.98 -0.22 -6.93
CA LEU A 90 -1.80 -1.62 -6.58
C LEU A 90 -1.20 -2.36 -7.76
N MET A 91 -0.04 -2.98 -7.52
CA MET A 91 0.72 -3.70 -8.55
C MET A 91 0.83 -5.16 -8.13
N PRO A 92 0.62 -6.12 -9.05
CA PRO A 92 0.97 -7.51 -8.77
C PRO A 92 2.49 -7.64 -8.61
N SER A 93 2.96 -8.24 -7.52
CA SER A 93 4.35 -8.67 -7.43
C SER A 93 4.52 -9.92 -8.31
N SER A 94 5.48 -9.90 -9.24
CA SER A 94 5.84 -11.13 -9.95
C SER A 94 6.39 -12.17 -8.95
N PRO A 95 6.07 -13.46 -9.12
CA PRO A 95 6.62 -14.54 -8.28
C PRO A 95 8.14 -14.67 -8.39
#